data_AF-A0A843SS33-F1
#
_entry.id   AF-A0A843SS33-F1
#
_cell.length_a   1.000
_cell.length_b   1.000
_cell.length_c   1.000
_cell.angle_alpha   90.00
_cell.angle_beta   90.00
_cell.angle_gamma   90.00
#
_symmetry.space_group_name_H-M   'P 1'
#
loop_
_entity.id
_entity.type
_entity.pdbx_description
1 polymer ?
#
loop_
_entity_poly.entity_id
_entity_poly.type
_entity_poly.pdbx_seq_one_letter_code
_entity_poly.pdbx_strand_id
1 'polypeptide(L)'
;MKIRSVVGSVCLVLAVLLIAPIALTPTRLIAQSGDGSSIARDDEDRGFGDDRDSRVRIGFSIAPVRLRYKARDRELVGLGSYLVNAAGGCNDCHTNPPYQPGRDPFRGEPEKINKAGYLAGGTAFGPFVSRNLTPDENGLPARLTLEQFLRVMRTGVDVKQRHPEISPLLQVMPWPVYRNLQTSDLRAIYAFLKAIPSAGRGAP
;
A
#
# COMPACT_ATOMS: atom_id res chain seq x y z
N MET A 1 51.98 -10.36 -38.98
CA MET A 1 51.66 -11.62 -38.27
C MET A 1 50.15 -11.83 -38.36
N LYS A 2 49.74 -12.88 -39.08
CA LYS A 2 48.41 -13.47 -39.30
C LYS A 2 47.19 -12.56 -39.63
N ILE A 3 46.96 -12.54 -40.93
CA ILE A 3 45.75 -12.21 -41.70
C ILE A 3 44.68 -13.29 -41.44
N ARG A 4 43.42 -12.91 -41.25
CA ARG A 4 42.26 -13.75 -41.63
C ARG A 4 41.18 -12.90 -42.28
N SER A 5 41.15 -13.03 -43.60
CA SER A 5 40.09 -12.67 -44.52
C SER A 5 38.93 -13.65 -44.41
N VAL A 6 37.67 -13.17 -44.46
CA VAL A 6 36.60 -13.85 -45.20
C VAL A 6 35.68 -12.77 -45.80
N VAL A 7 35.59 -12.82 -47.12
CA VAL A 7 34.75 -12.05 -48.04
C VAL A 7 33.46 -12.86 -48.31
N GLY A 8 32.34 -12.18 -48.55
CA GLY A 8 31.08 -12.76 -49.05
C GLY A 8 29.93 -11.77 -48.80
N SER A 9 29.66 -10.76 -49.63
CA SER A 9 29.27 -10.72 -51.05
C SER A 9 27.82 -11.21 -51.31
N VAL A 10 26.96 -10.21 -51.57
CA VAL A 10 25.75 -10.20 -52.43
C VAL A 10 24.51 -10.97 -51.96
N CYS A 11 23.39 -10.27 -51.71
CA CYS A 11 22.31 -10.15 -52.71
C CYS A 11 21.20 -9.18 -52.29
N LEU A 12 21.08 -8.10 -53.06
CA LEU A 12 19.92 -7.22 -53.17
C LEU A 12 18.82 -7.99 -53.90
N VAL A 13 17.59 -8.07 -53.37
CA VAL A 13 16.41 -8.43 -54.15
C VAL A 13 15.25 -7.49 -53.79
N LEU A 14 14.74 -6.87 -54.85
CA LEU A 14 13.62 -5.94 -54.95
C LEU A 14 12.26 -6.59 -54.60
N ALA A 15 11.38 -5.77 -54.03
CA ALA A 15 9.94 -5.55 -54.31
C ALA A 15 9.04 -6.73 -54.71
N VAL A 16 7.86 -6.85 -54.06
CA VAL A 16 6.52 -6.77 -54.70
C VAL A 16 5.47 -6.49 -53.61
N LEU A 17 4.72 -5.38 -53.75
CA LEU A 17 3.46 -5.12 -53.03
C LEU A 17 2.37 -6.06 -53.57
N LEU A 18 1.65 -6.76 -52.69
CA LEU A 18 0.35 -7.35 -53.00
C LEU A 18 -0.69 -6.86 -52.00
N ILE A 19 -1.63 -6.08 -52.54
CA ILE A 19 -2.82 -5.55 -51.88
C ILE A 19 -3.86 -6.69 -51.86
N ALA A 20 -4.36 -7.05 -50.67
CA ALA A 20 -5.46 -8.00 -50.52
C ALA A 20 -6.78 -7.24 -50.25
N PRO A 21 -7.90 -7.59 -50.90
CA PRO A 21 -9.18 -6.89 -50.74
C PRO A 21 -9.94 -7.31 -49.48
N ILE A 22 -10.57 -6.31 -48.85
CA ILE A 22 -11.44 -6.40 -47.66
C ILE A 22 -12.78 -7.02 -48.07
N ALA A 23 -13.16 -8.14 -47.46
CA ALA A 23 -14.48 -8.73 -47.60
C ALA A 23 -15.41 -8.22 -46.48
N LEU A 24 -16.42 -7.45 -46.86
CA LEU A 24 -17.52 -6.99 -46.01
C LEU A 24 -18.58 -8.10 -45.87
N THR A 25 -18.89 -8.50 -44.63
CA THR A 25 -20.04 -9.35 -44.31
C THR A 25 -21.23 -8.51 -43.86
N PRO A 26 -22.48 -8.85 -44.24
CA PRO A 26 -23.65 -8.06 -43.88
C PRO A 26 -24.12 -8.39 -42.45
N THR A 27 -24.18 -7.37 -41.59
CA THR A 27 -24.79 -7.45 -40.27
C THR A 27 -26.31 -7.51 -40.41
N ARG A 28 -26.93 -8.60 -39.92
CA ARG A 28 -28.39 -8.72 -39.81
C ARG A 28 -28.92 -7.79 -38.73
N LEU A 29 -29.88 -6.95 -39.12
CA LEU A 29 -30.73 -6.14 -38.27
C LEU A 29 -31.73 -7.07 -37.54
N ILE A 30 -31.75 -7.04 -36.21
CA ILE A 30 -32.89 -7.56 -35.43
C ILE A 30 -33.39 -6.40 -34.56
N ALA A 31 -34.57 -5.91 -34.91
CA ALA A 31 -35.40 -5.07 -34.08
C ALA A 31 -36.11 -5.94 -33.04
N GLN A 32 -36.19 -5.49 -31.79
CA GLN A 32 -37.28 -5.88 -30.90
C GLN A 32 -37.73 -4.68 -30.07
N SER A 33 -39.05 -4.49 -30.13
CA SER A 33 -39.94 -3.59 -29.42
C SER A 33 -39.90 -3.80 -27.91
N GLY A 34 -40.15 -2.73 -27.16
CA GLY A 34 -40.02 -2.70 -25.71
C GLY A 34 -41.25 -3.08 -24.91
N ASP A 35 -41.08 -2.94 -23.61
CA ASP A 35 -42.10 -2.94 -22.58
C ASP A 35 -41.60 -2.11 -21.38
N GLY A 36 -42.37 -1.09 -21.02
CA GLY A 36 -42.05 -0.21 -19.91
C GLY A 36 -42.29 -0.89 -18.56
N SER A 37 -41.42 -0.60 -17.60
CA SER A 37 -41.84 -0.50 -16.21
C SER A 37 -40.93 0.47 -15.47
N SER A 38 -41.52 1.61 -15.13
CA SER A 38 -41.00 2.66 -14.29
C SER A 38 -40.67 2.13 -12.89
N ILE A 39 -39.39 2.15 -12.52
CA ILE A 39 -38.99 2.43 -11.13
C ILE A 39 -37.88 3.46 -11.23
N ALA A 40 -38.26 4.72 -10.99
CA ALA A 40 -37.33 5.77 -10.64
C ALA A 40 -36.49 5.28 -9.45
N ARG A 41 -35.18 5.20 -9.66
CA ARG A 41 -34.21 5.29 -8.58
C ARG A 41 -33.36 6.51 -8.90
N ASP A 42 -33.85 7.62 -8.39
CA ASP A 42 -33.01 8.76 -8.07
C ASP A 42 -32.00 8.26 -7.03
N ASP A 43 -30.77 7.95 -7.46
CA ASP A 43 -29.63 7.75 -6.57
C ASP A 43 -28.39 8.31 -7.26
N GLU A 44 -28.25 9.63 -7.17
CA GLU A 44 -26.96 10.31 -7.34
C GLU A 44 -26.03 9.93 -6.16
N ASP A 45 -25.45 8.73 -6.20
CA ASP A 45 -24.31 8.35 -5.35
C ASP A 45 -23.25 7.58 -6.18
N ARG A 46 -22.73 8.23 -7.22
CA ARG A 46 -21.64 7.68 -8.06
C ARG A 46 -20.31 8.42 -7.88
N GLY A 47 -20.15 9.19 -6.80
CA GLY A 47 -18.98 10.07 -6.61
C GLY A 47 -17.91 9.58 -5.63
N PHE A 48 -18.25 8.75 -4.63
CA PHE A 48 -17.34 8.43 -3.52
C PHE A 48 -16.95 6.95 -3.39
N GLY A 49 -17.71 6.02 -3.98
CA GLY A 49 -17.40 4.59 -3.95
C GLY A 49 -16.14 4.21 -4.75
N ASP A 50 -15.93 4.85 -5.91
CA ASP A 50 -14.81 4.55 -6.81
C ASP A 50 -13.44 4.91 -6.20
N ASP A 51 -13.36 6.03 -5.48
CA ASP A 51 -12.12 6.46 -4.81
C ASP A 51 -11.70 5.46 -3.71
N ARG A 52 -12.64 4.99 -2.90
CA ARG A 52 -12.34 4.04 -1.83
C ARG A 52 -11.89 2.68 -2.37
N ASP A 53 -12.60 2.15 -3.36
CA ASP A 53 -12.22 0.89 -4.02
C ASP A 53 -10.87 1.00 -4.71
N SER A 54 -10.59 2.15 -5.34
CA SER A 54 -9.29 2.44 -5.93
C SER A 54 -8.17 2.39 -4.88
N ARG A 55 -8.34 3.07 -3.73
CA ARG A 55 -7.39 3.04 -2.61
C ARG A 55 -7.18 1.63 -2.08
N VAL A 56 -8.23 0.83 -1.96
CA VAL A 56 -8.13 -0.59 -1.55
C VAL A 56 -7.25 -1.38 -2.53
N ARG A 57 -7.47 -1.22 -3.85
CA ARG A 57 -6.63 -1.88 -4.88
C ARG A 57 -5.18 -1.41 -4.81
N ILE A 58 -4.94 -0.11 -4.71
CA ILE A 58 -3.60 0.47 -4.59
C ILE A 58 -2.92 -0.11 -3.35
N GLY A 59 -3.58 -0.11 -2.20
CA GLY A 59 -3.06 -0.64 -0.96
C GLY A 59 -2.58 -2.09 -1.07
N PHE A 60 -3.32 -2.96 -1.77
CA PHE A 60 -2.84 -4.32 -2.04
C PHE A 60 -1.64 -4.37 -2.99
N SER A 61 -1.59 -3.48 -3.99
CA SER A 61 -0.47 -3.45 -4.95
C SER A 61 0.86 -2.96 -4.34
N ILE A 62 0.79 -2.07 -3.34
CA ILE A 62 1.99 -1.46 -2.72
C ILE A 62 2.42 -2.12 -1.41
N ALA A 63 1.69 -3.13 -0.92
CA ALA A 63 2.04 -3.80 0.32
C ALA A 63 3.42 -4.50 0.20
N PRO A 64 4.43 -4.12 1.01
CA PRO A 64 5.78 -4.66 0.83
C PRO A 64 5.91 -6.08 1.37
N VAL A 65 5.00 -6.52 2.25
CA VAL A 65 5.02 -7.82 2.92
C VAL A 65 3.76 -8.63 2.64
N ARG A 66 3.84 -9.95 2.85
CA ARG A 66 2.69 -10.84 2.69
C ARG A 66 1.65 -10.57 3.77
N LEU A 67 0.43 -10.27 3.35
CA LEU A 67 -0.70 -10.02 4.25
C LEU A 67 -1.45 -11.32 4.56
N ARG A 68 -1.88 -11.48 5.82
CA ARG A 68 -2.69 -12.59 6.33
C ARG A 68 -3.98 -12.04 6.94
N TYR A 69 -5.11 -12.25 6.27
CA TYR A 69 -6.40 -11.71 6.68
C TYR A 69 -7.56 -12.60 6.22
N LYS A 70 -8.74 -12.45 6.81
CA LYS A 70 -9.96 -13.16 6.38
C LYS A 70 -10.60 -12.40 5.22
N ALA A 71 -11.32 -13.10 4.34
CA ALA A 71 -11.97 -12.48 3.18
C ALA A 71 -12.86 -11.27 3.56
N ARG A 72 -13.59 -11.37 4.67
CA ARG A 72 -14.44 -10.28 5.21
C ARG A 72 -13.67 -9.02 5.64
N ASP A 73 -12.36 -9.13 5.90
CA ASP A 73 -11.50 -8.02 6.33
C ASP A 73 -10.75 -7.38 5.14
N ARG A 74 -10.98 -7.86 3.91
CA ARG A 74 -10.24 -7.45 2.71
C ARG A 74 -10.26 -5.94 2.49
N GLU A 75 -11.41 -5.31 2.61
CA GLU A 75 -11.55 -3.88 2.38
C GLU A 75 -10.75 -3.07 3.41
N LEU A 76 -10.88 -3.41 4.70
CA LEU A 76 -10.13 -2.75 5.78
C LEU A 76 -8.63 -2.93 5.63
N VAL A 77 -8.17 -4.14 5.28
CA VAL A 77 -6.73 -4.42 5.11
C VAL A 77 -6.15 -3.69 3.91
N GLY A 78 -6.86 -3.66 2.77
CA GLY A 78 -6.41 -2.94 1.59
C GLY A 78 -6.37 -1.43 1.83
N LEU A 79 -7.43 -0.85 2.38
CA LEU A 79 -7.47 0.58 2.72
C LEU A 79 -6.40 0.92 3.78
N GLY A 80 -6.22 0.09 4.79
CA GLY A 80 -5.19 0.26 5.80
C GLY A 80 -3.78 0.24 5.20
N SER A 81 -3.52 -0.66 4.25
CA SER A 81 -2.25 -0.69 3.53
C SER A 81 -1.99 0.60 2.77
N TYR A 82 -3.01 1.14 2.09
CA TYR A 82 -2.91 2.43 1.40
C TYR A 82 -2.60 3.56 2.38
N LEU A 83 -3.34 3.65 3.47
CA LEU A 83 -3.13 4.68 4.49
C LEU A 83 -1.74 4.59 5.13
N VAL A 84 -1.21 3.38 5.36
CA VAL A 84 0.10 3.17 5.97
C VAL A 84 1.25 3.44 5.00
N ASN A 85 1.14 2.97 3.75
CA ASN A 85 2.25 2.93 2.79
C ASN A 85 2.27 4.09 1.80
N ALA A 86 1.12 4.68 1.46
CA ALA A 86 1.04 5.78 0.49
C ALA A 86 0.79 7.13 1.15
N ALA A 87 -0.12 7.19 2.12
CA ALA A 87 -0.60 8.47 2.66
C ALA A 87 -0.01 8.86 4.02
N GLY A 88 0.36 7.88 4.85
CA GLY A 88 0.60 8.08 6.27
C GLY A 88 2.04 7.93 6.73
N GLY A 89 3.03 7.74 5.84
CA GLY A 89 4.46 7.77 6.18
C GLY A 89 4.89 6.90 7.37
N CYS A 90 4.16 5.84 7.68
CA CYS A 90 4.42 5.06 8.89
C CYS A 90 5.76 4.33 8.80
N ASN A 91 6.13 3.92 7.59
CA ASN A 91 7.37 3.20 7.30
C ASN A 91 8.61 4.06 7.56
N ASP A 92 8.50 5.38 7.38
CA ASP A 92 9.62 6.32 7.44
C ASP A 92 10.27 6.33 8.83
N CYS A 93 9.44 6.18 9.87
CA CYS A 93 9.90 6.11 11.24
C CYS A 93 9.92 4.67 11.77
N HIS A 94 8.94 3.83 11.39
CA HIS A 94 8.78 2.52 12.00
C HIS A 94 9.51 1.39 11.25
N THR A 95 10.27 1.67 10.19
CA THR A 95 11.16 0.70 9.54
C THR A 95 12.59 1.20 9.66
N ASN A 96 13.48 0.40 10.27
CA ASN A 96 14.88 0.80 10.46
C ASN A 96 15.87 -0.30 10.01
N PRO A 97 16.78 -0.01 9.07
CA PRO A 97 16.76 1.14 8.15
C PRO A 97 15.52 1.09 7.24
N PRO A 98 14.99 2.24 6.75
CA PRO A 98 13.73 2.31 5.99
C PRO A 98 13.81 1.62 4.62
N TYR A 99 14.97 1.70 3.97
CA TYR A 99 15.22 1.14 2.65
C TYR A 99 16.28 0.03 2.69
N GLN A 100 16.27 -0.84 1.67
CA GLN A 100 17.33 -1.82 1.48
C GLN A 100 18.65 -1.10 1.12
N PRO A 101 19.82 -1.71 1.40
CA PRO A 101 21.10 -1.16 0.96
C PRO A 101 21.10 -0.89 -0.56
N GLY A 102 21.49 0.33 -0.96
CA GLY A 102 21.52 0.75 -2.36
C GLY A 102 20.14 0.92 -3.01
N ARG A 103 19.11 1.22 -2.22
CA ARG A 103 17.72 1.40 -2.64
C ARG A 103 17.03 2.60 -1.98
N ASP A 104 17.82 3.61 -1.62
CA ASP A 104 17.36 4.82 -0.94
C ASP A 104 17.03 5.93 -1.96
N PRO A 105 15.74 6.28 -2.14
CA PRO A 105 15.33 7.31 -3.09
C PRO A 105 15.86 8.71 -2.72
N PHE A 106 16.17 8.98 -1.45
CA PHE A 106 16.78 10.26 -1.03
C PHE A 106 18.24 10.38 -1.49
N ARG A 107 18.82 9.30 -2.01
CA ARG A 107 20.14 9.27 -2.65
C ARG A 107 20.04 9.18 -4.18
N GLY A 108 18.84 9.26 -4.74
CA GLY A 108 18.59 9.08 -6.17
C GLY A 108 18.60 7.62 -6.64
N GLU A 109 18.56 6.66 -5.72
CA GLU A 109 18.54 5.22 -6.04
C GLU A 109 17.10 4.73 -6.25
N PRO A 110 16.88 3.61 -6.98
CA PRO A 110 15.55 3.03 -7.09
C PRO A 110 15.00 2.62 -5.72
N GLU A 111 13.81 3.11 -5.38
CA GLU A 111 13.20 2.84 -4.08
C GLU A 111 12.96 1.34 -3.85
N LYS A 112 13.36 0.85 -2.68
CA LYS A 112 12.93 -0.46 -2.18
C LYS A 112 12.91 -0.51 -0.66
N ILE A 113 11.71 -0.60 -0.08
CA ILE A 113 11.50 -0.74 1.36
C ILE A 113 12.23 -1.96 1.92
N ASN A 114 12.83 -1.78 3.10
CA ASN A 114 13.43 -2.85 3.87
C ASN A 114 12.36 -3.76 4.48
N LYS A 115 12.09 -4.88 3.82
CA LYS A 115 11.08 -5.85 4.25
C LYS A 115 11.45 -6.59 5.55
N ALA A 116 12.74 -6.69 5.87
CA ALA A 116 13.20 -7.43 7.05
C ALA A 116 12.91 -6.71 8.36
N GLY A 117 12.99 -5.37 8.35
CA GLY A 117 12.65 -4.51 9.49
C GLY A 117 11.32 -3.77 9.33
N TYR A 118 10.47 -4.19 8.38
CA TYR A 118 9.26 -3.47 8.01
C TYR A 118 8.32 -3.29 9.21
N LEU A 119 8.08 -2.03 9.59
CA LEU A 119 7.25 -1.64 10.73
C LEU A 119 7.70 -2.22 12.09
N ALA A 120 8.95 -2.70 12.19
CA ALA A 120 9.51 -3.29 13.40
C ALA A 120 10.07 -2.25 14.40
N GLY A 121 10.02 -0.96 14.09
CA GLY A 121 10.52 0.14 14.91
C GLY A 121 12.05 0.32 14.83
N GLY A 122 12.60 1.02 15.81
CA GLY A 122 14.05 1.11 16.03
C GLY A 122 14.73 2.38 15.54
N THR A 123 14.03 3.25 14.81
CA THR A 123 14.56 4.59 14.46
C THR A 123 14.63 5.47 15.70
N ALA A 124 15.79 6.07 15.95
CA ALA A 124 16.05 6.91 17.12
C ALA A 124 15.85 8.42 16.81
N PHE A 125 15.28 9.14 17.77
CA PHE A 125 14.98 10.57 17.75
C PHE A 125 15.38 11.18 19.10
N GLY A 126 16.70 11.33 19.31
CA GLY A 126 17.24 11.67 20.62
C GLY A 126 16.91 10.59 21.67
N PRO A 127 16.21 10.92 22.77
CA PRO A 127 15.85 9.93 23.79
C PRO A 127 14.75 8.97 23.33
N PHE A 128 14.02 9.29 22.26
CA PHE A 128 12.88 8.49 21.81
C PHE A 128 13.29 7.48 20.75
N VAL A 129 12.67 6.29 20.78
CA VAL A 129 12.82 5.27 19.73
C VAL A 129 11.44 4.88 19.21
N SER A 130 11.29 4.84 17.88
CA SER A 130 10.07 4.37 17.22
C SER A 130 9.77 2.92 17.61
N ARG A 131 8.48 2.61 17.78
CA ARG A 131 8.03 1.32 18.30
C ARG A 131 7.79 0.31 17.20
N ASN A 132 7.92 -0.96 17.52
CA ASN A 132 7.39 -2.05 16.72
C ASN A 132 5.86 -1.91 16.61
N LEU A 133 5.35 -1.79 15.38
CA LEU A 133 3.91 -1.76 15.06
C LEU A 133 3.38 -3.11 14.60
N THR A 134 4.25 -4.08 14.31
CA THR A 134 3.86 -5.44 13.93
C THR A 134 3.05 -6.12 15.04
N PRO A 135 2.23 -7.13 14.71
CA PRO A 135 1.41 -7.79 15.70
C PRO A 135 2.28 -8.64 16.63
N ASP A 136 1.90 -8.71 17.91
CA ASP A 136 2.50 -9.64 18.87
C ASP A 136 1.95 -11.08 18.71
N GLU A 137 2.30 -11.98 19.63
CA GLU A 137 1.82 -13.36 19.64
C GLU A 137 0.29 -13.50 19.74
N ASN A 138 -0.40 -12.47 20.25
CA ASN A 138 -1.86 -12.42 20.37
C ASN A 138 -2.52 -11.71 19.18
N GLY A 139 -1.72 -11.29 18.20
CA GLY A 139 -2.21 -10.55 17.04
C GLY A 139 -2.52 -9.07 17.34
N LEU A 140 -1.92 -8.47 18.37
CA LEU A 140 -2.10 -7.07 18.75
C LEU A 140 -0.97 -6.19 18.17
N PRO A 141 -1.26 -5.28 17.22
CA PRO A 141 -0.30 -4.32 16.70
C PRO A 141 0.27 -3.46 17.82
N ALA A 142 1.60 -3.33 17.86
CA ALA A 142 2.29 -2.62 18.92
C ALA A 142 1.92 -3.07 20.35
N ARG A 143 1.39 -4.29 20.53
CA ARG A 143 0.82 -4.77 21.81
C ARG A 143 -0.30 -3.87 22.35
N LEU A 144 -1.08 -3.25 21.46
CA LEU A 144 -2.22 -2.41 21.82
C LEU A 144 -3.51 -3.09 21.41
N THR A 145 -4.53 -3.01 22.27
CA THR A 145 -5.91 -3.26 21.83
C THR A 145 -6.33 -2.18 20.83
N LEU A 146 -7.41 -2.44 20.08
CA LEU A 146 -7.95 -1.43 19.17
C LEU A 146 -8.33 -0.15 19.91
N GLU A 147 -8.92 -0.26 21.12
CA GLU A 147 -9.28 0.90 21.92
C GLU A 147 -8.06 1.73 22.32
N GLN A 148 -6.99 1.06 22.78
CA GLN A 148 -5.73 1.72 23.12
C GLN A 148 -5.10 2.37 21.89
N PHE A 149 -5.10 1.68 20.75
CA PHE A 149 -4.63 2.24 19.48
C PHE A 149 -5.40 3.51 19.11
N LEU A 150 -6.73 3.47 19.14
CA LEU A 150 -7.56 4.65 18.86
C LEU A 150 -7.27 5.80 19.83
N ARG A 151 -7.10 5.50 21.12
CA ARG A 151 -6.73 6.51 22.13
C ARG A 151 -5.39 7.16 21.78
N VAL A 152 -4.35 6.38 21.51
CA VAL A 152 -3.03 6.88 21.10
C VAL A 152 -3.15 7.77 19.86
N MET A 153 -3.87 7.33 18.82
CA MET A 153 -4.00 8.07 17.58
C MET A 153 -4.77 9.39 17.74
N ARG A 154 -5.74 9.45 18.66
CA ARG A 154 -6.59 10.63 18.86
C ARG A 154 -5.98 11.67 19.80
N THR A 155 -5.23 11.23 20.81
CA THR A 155 -4.76 12.09 21.90
C THR A 155 -3.25 12.18 22.02
N GLY A 156 -2.51 11.29 21.36
CA GLY A 156 -1.06 11.18 21.50
C GLY A 156 -0.61 10.60 22.83
N VAL A 157 -1.51 10.24 23.74
CA VAL A 157 -1.13 9.71 25.06
C VAL A 157 -0.26 8.47 24.90
N ASP A 158 0.90 8.49 25.52
CA ASP A 158 1.75 7.32 25.59
C ASP A 158 1.24 6.33 26.64
N VAL A 159 0.37 5.42 26.20
CA VAL A 159 -0.20 4.36 27.04
C VAL A 159 0.85 3.37 27.57
N LYS A 160 2.08 3.36 27.03
CA LYS A 160 3.19 2.53 27.52
C LYS A 160 4.15 3.27 28.43
N GLN A 161 4.00 4.59 28.55
CA GLN A 161 4.80 5.45 29.44
C GLN A 161 6.30 5.12 29.35
N ARG A 162 6.90 5.20 28.15
CA ARG A 162 8.32 4.89 27.98
C ARG A 162 9.25 5.99 28.48
N HIS A 163 8.78 7.25 28.43
CA HIS A 163 9.52 8.42 28.89
C HIS A 163 8.61 9.37 29.70
N PRO A 164 7.95 8.87 30.77
CA PRO A 164 6.98 9.65 31.54
C PRO A 164 7.60 10.90 32.17
N GLU A 165 8.90 10.87 32.44
CA GLU A 165 9.70 11.99 32.95
C GLU A 165 9.89 13.13 31.93
N ILE A 166 9.84 12.81 30.63
CA ILE A 166 9.97 13.80 29.56
C ILE A 166 8.58 14.27 29.11
N SER A 167 7.68 13.33 28.82
CA SER A 167 6.32 13.66 28.41
C SER A 167 5.37 12.46 28.54
N PRO A 168 4.11 12.68 28.95
CA PRO A 168 3.07 11.66 28.87
C PRO A 168 2.54 11.46 27.44
N LEU A 169 3.02 12.22 26.44
CA LEU A 169 2.58 12.17 25.05
C LEU A 169 3.71 11.71 24.12
N LEU A 170 3.33 11.08 23.01
CA LEU A 170 4.24 10.75 21.91
C LEU A 170 4.70 12.04 21.21
N GLN A 171 5.91 12.48 21.52
CA GLN A 171 6.48 13.75 21.02
C GLN A 171 6.90 13.71 19.54
N VAL A 172 7.25 12.52 19.02
CA VAL A 172 7.77 12.35 17.66
C VAL A 172 6.67 11.94 16.67
N MET A 173 5.76 11.07 17.12
CA MET A 173 4.71 10.55 16.25
C MET A 173 3.73 11.69 15.90
N PRO A 174 3.39 11.91 14.62
CA PRO A 174 2.51 13.01 14.21
C PRO A 174 1.02 12.69 14.46
N TRP A 175 0.68 12.28 15.68
CA TRP A 175 -0.69 12.07 16.13
C TRP A 175 -1.60 13.31 15.97
N PRO A 176 -1.13 14.58 15.99
CA PRO A 176 -2.00 15.72 15.71
C PRO A 176 -2.52 15.76 14.27
N VAL A 177 -1.84 15.09 13.33
CA VAL A 177 -2.32 14.91 11.96
C VAL A 177 -3.30 13.73 11.91
N TYR A 178 -2.88 12.58 12.44
CA TYR A 178 -3.69 11.36 12.36
C TYR A 178 -4.97 11.39 13.19
N ARG A 179 -5.04 12.24 14.23
CA ARG A 179 -6.25 12.42 15.02
C ARG A 179 -7.42 12.97 14.21
N ASN A 180 -7.20 13.47 13.00
CA ASN A 180 -8.26 13.97 12.11
C ASN A 180 -8.79 12.90 11.15
N LEU A 181 -8.17 11.72 11.08
CA LEU A 181 -8.70 10.60 10.29
C LEU A 181 -10.06 10.15 10.81
N GLN A 182 -10.89 9.59 9.94
CA GLN A 182 -12.13 8.97 10.37
C GLN A 182 -11.83 7.72 11.21
N THR A 183 -12.75 7.37 12.11
CA THR A 183 -12.57 6.16 12.94
C THR A 183 -12.51 4.89 12.09
N SER A 184 -13.20 4.86 10.94
CA SER A 184 -13.10 3.77 9.93
C SER A 184 -11.69 3.65 9.36
N ASP A 185 -11.02 4.76 9.06
CA ASP A 185 -9.65 4.79 8.52
C ASP A 185 -8.64 4.30 9.57
N LEU A 186 -8.78 4.75 10.83
CA LEU A 186 -7.94 4.25 11.93
C LEU A 186 -8.15 2.75 12.17
N ARG A 187 -9.38 2.24 12.01
CA ARG A 187 -9.67 0.80 12.06
C ARG A 187 -9.05 0.05 10.88
N ALA A 188 -9.04 0.64 9.69
CA ALA A 188 -8.38 0.08 8.52
C ALA A 188 -6.86 -0.04 8.73
N ILE A 189 -6.21 1.02 9.23
CA ILE A 189 -4.80 0.99 9.62
C ILE A 189 -4.54 -0.15 10.63
N TYR A 190 -5.33 -0.23 11.70
CA TYR A 190 -5.17 -1.28 12.71
C TYR A 190 -5.37 -2.68 12.11
N ALA A 191 -6.35 -2.88 11.23
CA ALA A 191 -6.59 -4.15 10.55
C ALA A 191 -5.41 -4.54 9.64
N PHE A 192 -4.83 -3.59 8.92
CA PHE A 192 -3.62 -3.82 8.12
C PHE A 192 -2.43 -4.22 9.01
N LEU A 193 -2.18 -3.50 10.11
CA LEU A 193 -1.11 -3.84 11.05
C LEU A 193 -1.31 -5.21 11.70
N LYS A 194 -2.55 -5.70 11.85
CA LYS A 194 -2.81 -7.08 12.27
C LYS A 194 -2.47 -8.12 11.19
N ALA A 195 -2.52 -7.73 9.93
CA ALA A 195 -2.36 -8.62 8.80
C ALA A 195 -0.90 -8.80 8.36
N ILE A 196 0.03 -7.95 8.78
CA ILE A 196 1.45 -8.07 8.45
C ILE A 196 2.15 -9.13 9.31
N PRO A 197 3.31 -9.67 8.87
CA PRO A 197 4.10 -10.58 9.69
C PRO A 197 4.58 -9.93 10.99
N SER A 198 4.62 -10.70 12.07
CA SER A 198 5.24 -10.27 13.33
C SER A 198 6.76 -10.17 13.19
N ALA A 199 7.36 -9.12 13.75
CA ALA A 199 8.82 -9.01 13.89
C ALA A 199 9.38 -9.84 15.06
N GLY A 200 8.53 -10.54 15.82
CA GLY A 200 8.92 -11.38 16.95
C GLY A 200 9.09 -10.63 18.28
N ARG A 201 9.44 -11.39 19.33
CA ARG A 201 9.68 -10.84 20.67
C ARG A 201 11.00 -10.05 20.67
N GLY A 202 11.01 -8.88 21.29
CA GLY A 202 12.23 -8.07 21.50
C GLY A 202 12.49 -7.01 20.42
N ALA A 203 11.66 -6.95 19.37
CA ALA A 203 11.65 -5.78 18.49
C ALA A 203 11.32 -4.50 19.30
N PRO A 204 12.00 -3.37 18.98
CA PRO A 204 12.08 -2.18 19.82
C PRO A 204 10.74 -1.52 20.15
#